data_AF-A0A383AWB8-F1
#
_entry.id   AF-A0A383AWB8-F1
#
_cell.length_a   1.000
_cell.length_b   1.000
_cell.length_c   1.000
_cell.angle_alpha   90.00
_cell.angle_beta   90.00
_cell.angle_gamma   90.00
#
_symmetry.space_group_name_H-M   'P 1'
#
loop_
_entity.id
_entity.type
_entity.pdbx_description
1 polymer ?
#
loop_
_entity_poly.entity_id
_entity_poly.type
_entity_poly.pdbx_seq_one_letter_code
_entity_poly.pdbx_strand_id
1 'polypeptide(L)'
;MSDLEDNNPTTNSQTEARNPLIHDLNAEPETPIIWVDGKLVGNMLVGQSGGPTAVINASVAGVIQEAGKYPDQIVEIYGGLNGIFGILHENLIDLNEEKARSIEELKHTPGAA
;
A
#
# COMPACT_ATOMS: atom_id res chain seq x y z
N MET A 1 -40.71 -27.49 38.03
CA MET A 1 -40.04 -28.80 37.98
C MET A 1 -39.98 -29.19 36.52
N SER A 2 -38.80 -29.62 36.03
CA SER A 2 -38.36 -29.87 34.64
C SER A 2 -38.21 -28.60 33.78
N ASP A 3 -37.02 -27.99 33.68
CA ASP A 3 -35.80 -28.40 32.95
C ASP A 3 -35.84 -27.87 31.51
N LEU A 4 -35.14 -26.77 31.26
CA LEU A 4 -34.58 -26.44 29.95
C LEU A 4 -33.20 -25.83 30.18
N GLU A 5 -32.21 -26.60 29.75
CA GLU A 5 -30.79 -26.28 29.70
C GLU A 5 -30.54 -25.16 28.68
N ASP A 6 -30.01 -24.02 29.13
CA ASP A 6 -29.42 -23.05 28.21
C ASP A 6 -28.00 -23.51 27.84
N ASN A 7 -27.96 -24.39 26.84
CA ASN A 7 -26.77 -24.65 26.05
C ASN A 7 -26.55 -23.47 25.10
N ASN A 8 -25.60 -22.59 25.41
CA ASN A 8 -24.94 -21.80 24.36
C ASN A 8 -23.42 -22.05 24.36
N PRO A 9 -22.91 -22.88 23.45
CA PRO A 9 -21.49 -23.02 23.18
C PRO A 9 -21.08 -21.99 22.13
N THR A 10 -20.48 -20.88 22.55
CA THR A 10 -19.64 -20.07 21.66
C THR A 10 -18.21 -20.20 22.15
N THR A 11 -17.54 -21.29 21.76
CA THR A 11 -16.62 -21.38 20.62
C THR A 11 -15.36 -20.55 20.79
N ASN A 12 -14.27 -21.31 20.99
CA ASN A 12 -12.92 -21.02 20.55
C ASN A 12 -12.27 -19.76 21.12
N SER A 13 -11.62 -19.95 22.27
CA SER A 13 -10.33 -19.35 22.55
C SER A 13 -9.30 -19.81 21.50
N GLN A 14 -9.45 -19.35 20.25
CA GLN A 14 -8.26 -19.19 19.44
C GLN A 14 -7.49 -18.06 20.11
N THR A 15 -6.35 -18.42 20.67
CA THR A 15 -5.26 -17.49 20.90
C THR A 15 -5.02 -16.78 19.56
N GLU A 16 -5.69 -15.65 19.33
CA GLU A 16 -5.22 -14.65 18.40
C GLU A 16 -3.83 -14.34 18.91
N ALA A 17 -2.82 -14.93 18.25
CA ALA A 17 -1.44 -14.57 18.46
C ALA A 17 -1.42 -13.06 18.34
N ARG A 18 -1.23 -12.38 19.47
CA ARG A 18 -1.29 -10.92 19.56
C ARG A 18 -0.34 -10.40 18.51
N ASN A 19 -0.88 -9.96 17.38
CA ASN A 19 -0.08 -9.34 16.34
C ASN A 19 0.52 -8.10 17.01
N PRO A 20 1.84 -8.04 17.21
CA PRO A 20 2.42 -7.01 18.05
C PRO A 20 2.09 -5.65 17.44
N LEU A 21 1.55 -4.73 18.25
CA LEU A 21 1.27 -3.35 17.82
C LEU A 21 2.54 -2.60 17.35
N ILE A 22 3.71 -3.12 17.72
CA ILE A 22 5.02 -2.62 17.32
C ILE A 22 5.72 -3.75 16.59
N HIS A 23 5.84 -3.61 15.26
CA HIS A 23 6.67 -4.49 14.45
C HIS A 23 8.13 -4.03 14.54
N ASP A 24 9.06 -4.99 14.67
CA ASP A 24 10.49 -4.70 14.56
C ASP A 24 10.80 -4.25 13.13
N LEU A 25 11.24 -3.01 12.95
CA LEU A 25 11.60 -2.45 11.65
C LEU A 25 12.85 -3.09 11.05
N ASN A 26 13.60 -3.87 11.84
CA ASN A 26 14.74 -4.67 11.37
C ASN A 26 14.37 -6.15 11.19
N ALA A 27 13.10 -6.52 11.31
CA ALA A 27 12.67 -7.87 11.00
C ALA A 27 12.97 -8.19 9.53
N GLU A 28 13.53 -9.38 9.31
CA GLU A 28 13.62 -9.92 7.96
C GLU A 28 12.20 -10.04 7.38
N PRO A 29 11.97 -9.62 6.13
CA PRO A 29 10.65 -9.67 5.55
C PRO A 29 10.15 -11.11 5.49
N GLU A 30 8.88 -11.31 5.85
CA GLU A 30 8.27 -12.64 5.89
C GLU A 30 8.15 -13.26 4.49
N THR A 31 8.09 -12.39 3.47
CA THR A 31 8.17 -12.78 2.07
C THR A 31 9.62 -12.66 1.59
N PRO A 32 10.17 -13.67 0.91
CA PRO A 32 11.52 -13.61 0.38
C PRO A 32 11.71 -12.40 -0.54
N ILE A 33 12.81 -11.67 -0.33
CA ILE A 33 13.23 -10.62 -1.26
C ILE A 33 13.58 -11.28 -2.60
N ILE A 34 12.89 -10.88 -3.66
CA ILE A 34 13.14 -11.39 -5.00
C ILE A 34 14.33 -10.63 -5.57
N TRP A 35 15.41 -11.37 -5.84
CA TRP A 35 16.56 -10.88 -6.56
C TRP A 35 16.60 -11.54 -7.95
N VAL A 36 16.65 -10.73 -9.00
CA VAL A 36 16.85 -11.20 -10.38
C VAL A 36 18.13 -10.56 -10.89
N ASP A 37 19.10 -11.39 -11.28
CA ASP A 37 20.43 -10.95 -11.74
C ASP A 37 21.12 -9.94 -10.80
N GLY A 38 20.95 -10.12 -9.48
CA GLY A 38 21.52 -9.26 -8.45
C GLY A 38 20.79 -7.92 -8.25
N LYS A 39 19.59 -7.75 -8.82
CA LYS A 39 18.74 -6.57 -8.65
C LYS A 39 17.48 -6.90 -7.85
N LEU A 40 17.07 -5.98 -6.99
CA LEU A 40 15.79 -6.07 -6.28
C LEU A 40 14.65 -5.92 -7.29
N VAL A 41 13.70 -6.86 -7.27
CA VAL A 41 12.49 -6.80 -8.09
C VAL A 41 11.27 -6.77 -7.17
N GLY A 42 10.34 -5.86 -7.44
CA GLY A 42 9.12 -5.74 -6.66
C GLY A 42 8.12 -4.73 -7.22
N ASN A 43 7.12 -4.41 -6.42
CA ASN A 43 6.11 -3.40 -6.75
C ASN A 43 6.44 -2.10 -6.01
N MET A 44 6.00 -0.97 -6.58
CA MET A 44 6.07 0.32 -5.92
C MET A 44 4.69 0.71 -5.40
N LEU A 45 4.61 1.16 -4.15
CA LEU A 45 3.45 1.82 -3.58
C LEU A 45 3.80 3.26 -3.24
N VAL A 46 3.06 4.22 -3.79
CA VAL A 46 3.19 5.65 -3.48
C VAL A 46 1.90 6.17 -2.85
N GLY A 47 2.03 6.98 -1.80
CA GLY A 47 0.89 7.60 -1.13
C GLY A 47 1.27 8.98 -0.60
N GLN A 48 0.32 9.92 -0.65
CA GLN A 48 0.49 11.25 -0.08
C GLN A 48 0.04 11.25 1.38
N SER A 49 0.70 12.00 2.26
CA SER A 49 0.31 12.13 3.67
C SER A 49 0.41 13.58 4.11
N GLY A 50 -0.45 13.98 5.05
CA GLY A 50 -0.57 15.36 5.51
C GLY A 50 -1.45 16.22 4.61
N GLY A 51 -1.36 17.55 4.79
CA GLY A 51 -2.13 18.50 3.99
C GLY A 51 -1.58 18.66 2.57
N PRO A 52 -2.44 18.94 1.58
CA PRO A 52 -2.01 19.18 0.21
C PRO A 52 -1.11 20.40 0.11
N THR A 53 -0.19 20.40 -0.86
CA THR A 53 0.66 21.55 -1.18
C THR A 53 0.46 21.97 -2.63
N ALA A 54 1.03 23.11 -3.02
CA ALA A 54 0.98 23.57 -4.40
C ALA A 54 1.75 22.65 -5.37
N VAL A 55 2.66 21.78 -4.87
CA VAL A 55 3.63 21.06 -5.71
C VAL A 55 3.73 19.56 -5.42
N ILE A 56 2.99 19.01 -4.45
CA ILE A 56 3.12 17.59 -4.06
C ILE A 56 2.78 16.63 -5.22
N ASN A 57 1.84 17.01 -6.09
CA ASN A 57 1.52 16.23 -7.29
C ASN A 57 2.69 16.15 -8.28
N ALA A 58 3.58 17.14 -8.32
CA ALA A 58 4.79 17.06 -9.13
C ALA A 58 5.78 16.00 -8.58
N SER A 59 5.83 15.82 -7.26
CA SER A 59 6.62 14.74 -6.64
C SER A 59 6.04 13.37 -6.98
N VAL A 60 4.72 13.21 -6.92
CA VAL A 60 4.04 11.97 -7.31
C VAL A 60 4.32 11.65 -8.78
N ALA A 61 4.17 12.62 -9.67
CA ALA A 61 4.49 12.47 -11.09
C ALA A 61 5.94 12.04 -11.30
N GLY A 62 6.90 12.64 -10.58
CA GLY A 62 8.31 12.30 -10.67
C GLY A 62 8.60 10.86 -10.26
N VAL A 63 8.01 10.39 -9.16
CA VAL A 63 8.18 9.02 -8.68
C VAL A 63 7.61 8.00 -9.68
N ILE A 64 6.40 8.23 -10.19
CA ILE A 64 5.75 7.35 -11.19
C ILE A 64 6.59 7.31 -12.48
N GLN A 65 7.02 8.47 -12.97
CA GLN A 65 7.82 8.56 -14.20
C GLN A 65 9.19 7.92 -14.08
N GLU A 66 9.86 8.07 -12.93
CA GLU A 66 11.14 7.41 -12.70
C GLU A 66 10.97 5.90 -12.59
N ALA A 67 9.94 5.43 -11.87
CA ALA A 67 9.65 4.01 -11.74
C ALA A 67 9.37 3.34 -13.10
N GLY A 68 8.60 4.00 -13.96
CA GLY A 68 8.31 3.52 -15.32
C GLY A 68 9.54 3.36 -16.23
N LYS A 69 10.72 3.88 -15.86
CA LYS A 69 11.98 3.66 -16.59
C LYS A 69 12.64 2.31 -16.26
N TYR A 70 12.19 1.61 -15.21
CA TYR A 70 12.78 0.35 -14.74
C TYR A 70 11.76 -0.79 -14.67
N PRO A 71 11.10 -1.16 -15.79
CA PRO A 71 10.07 -2.20 -15.79
C PRO A 71 10.57 -3.59 -15.36
N ASP A 72 11.87 -3.86 -15.49
CA ASP A 72 12.49 -5.13 -15.04
C ASP A 72 12.72 -5.18 -13.51
N GLN A 73 12.53 -4.06 -12.80
CA GLN A 73 12.75 -3.95 -11.35
C GLN A 73 11.48 -3.51 -10.60
N ILE A 74 10.69 -2.61 -11.19
CA ILE A 74 9.42 -2.14 -10.65
C ILE A 74 8.31 -2.63 -11.59
N VAL A 75 7.65 -3.71 -11.16
CA VAL A 75 6.70 -4.46 -11.99
C VAL A 75 5.35 -3.75 -12.03
N GLU A 76 4.82 -3.42 -10.85
CA GLU A 76 3.55 -2.70 -10.71
C GLU A 76 3.72 -1.42 -9.91
N ILE A 77 2.93 -0.40 -10.25
CA ILE A 77 2.93 0.91 -9.58
C ILE A 77 1.54 1.18 -9.01
N TYR A 78 1.44 1.23 -7.69
CA TYR A 78 0.19 1.46 -6.97
C TYR A 78 0.17 2.82 -6.28
N GLY A 79 -1.00 3.46 -6.27
CA GLY A 79 -1.31 4.67 -5.51
C GLY A 79 -2.22 4.37 -4.33
N GLY A 80 -1.95 4.95 -3.16
CA GLY A 80 -2.86 4.87 -2.01
C GLY A 80 -3.99 5.90 -2.08
N LEU A 81 -5.25 5.47 -2.27
CA LEU A 81 -6.40 6.38 -2.29
C LEU A 81 -6.59 7.03 -0.90
N ASN A 82 -6.68 8.35 -0.82
CA ASN A 82 -6.71 9.08 0.47
C ASN A 82 -5.45 8.84 1.34
N GLY A 83 -4.30 8.58 0.71
CA GLY A 83 -3.02 8.48 1.40
C GLY A 83 -2.90 7.25 2.30
N ILE A 84 -2.30 7.42 3.48
CA ILE A 84 -2.09 6.32 4.42
C ILE A 84 -3.40 5.63 4.84
N PHE A 85 -4.52 6.36 4.87
CA PHE A 85 -5.81 5.78 5.20
C PHE A 85 -6.23 4.70 4.20
N GLY A 86 -6.09 4.96 2.88
CA GLY A 86 -6.40 3.94 1.89
C GLY A 86 -5.43 2.79 1.91
N ILE A 87 -4.14 3.05 2.13
CA ILE A 87 -3.12 2.00 2.24
C ILE A 87 -3.49 1.01 3.36
N LEU A 88 -3.85 1.52 4.54
CA LEU A 88 -4.25 0.70 5.68
C LEU A 88 -5.55 -0.09 5.45
N HIS A 89 -6.38 0.33 4.49
CA HIS A 89 -7.64 -0.32 4.12
C HIS A 89 -7.57 -1.00 2.74
N GLU A 90 -6.36 -1.21 2.21
CA GLU A 90 -6.13 -1.83 0.90
C GLU A 90 -6.88 -1.17 -0.28
N ASN A 91 -7.22 0.11 -0.14
CA ASN A 91 -7.82 0.92 -1.20
C ASN A 91 -6.70 1.48 -2.09
N LEU A 92 -6.23 0.65 -3.01
CA LEU A 92 -5.14 0.95 -3.93
C LEU A 92 -5.67 1.25 -5.34
N ILE A 93 -5.01 2.17 -6.02
CA ILE A 93 -5.22 2.52 -7.42
C ILE A 93 -4.07 1.92 -8.22
N ASP A 94 -4.37 1.20 -9.30
CA ASP A 94 -3.35 0.80 -10.26
C ASP A 94 -2.99 1.99 -11.15
N LEU A 95 -1.76 2.50 -11.01
CA LEU A 95 -1.28 3.67 -11.75
C LEU A 95 -0.71 3.29 -13.12
N ASN A 96 -0.54 2.00 -13.41
CA ASN A 96 -0.14 1.54 -14.73
C ASN A 96 -1.29 1.70 -15.75
N GLU A 97 -2.55 1.74 -15.29
CA GLU A 97 -3.72 2.00 -16.13
C GLU A 97 -3.87 3.49 -16.52
N GLU A 98 -3.17 4.39 -15.84
CA GLU A 98 -3.25 5.82 -16.08
C GLU A 98 -2.51 6.25 -17.35
N LYS A 99 -3.09 7.24 -18.04
CA LYS A 99 -2.45 7.78 -19.24
C LYS A 99 -1.21 8.58 -18.84
N ALA A 100 -0.09 8.37 -19.53
CA ALA A 100 1.13 9.15 -19.32
C ALA A 100 0.92 10.67 -19.34
N ARG A 101 -0.05 11.14 -20.15
CA ARG A 101 -0.47 12.55 -20.17
C ARG A 101 -1.10 13.00 -18.85
N SER A 102 -1.98 12.19 -18.25
CA SER A 102 -2.57 12.49 -16.94
C SER A 102 -1.48 12.65 -15.88
N ILE A 103 -0.49 11.74 -15.89
CA ILE A 103 0.66 11.79 -14.98
C ILE A 103 1.50 13.06 -15.20
N GLU A 104 1.69 13.50 -16.45
CA GLU A 104 2.40 14.76 -16.74
C GLU A 104 1.63 15.99 -16.24
N GLU A 105 0.30 16.01 -16.40
CA GLU A 105 -0.57 17.12 -15.97
C GLU A 105 -0.58 17.30 -14.44
N LEU A 106 -0.26 16.26 -13.66
CA LEU A 106 -0.08 16.37 -12.21
C LEU A 106 0.96 17.42 -11.80
N LYS A 107 2.02 17.62 -12.61
CA LYS A 107 3.07 18.62 -12.33
C LYS A 107 2.55 20.06 -12.29
N HIS A 108 1.37 20.29 -12.86
CA HIS A 108 0.74 21.61 -12.95
C HIS A 108 -0.57 21.70 -12.19
N THR A 109 -0.91 20.66 -11.41
CA THR A 109 -2.16 20.57 -10.67
C THR A 109 -1.86 20.73 -9.18
N PRO A 110 -2.28 21.82 -8.51
CA PRO A 110 -2.13 21.96 -7.08
C PRO A 110 -3.05 21.00 -6.34
N GLY A 111 -2.77 20.72 -5.06
CA GLY A 111 -3.56 19.79 -4.27
C GLY A 111 -2.88 18.44 -4.10
N ALA A 112 -3.65 17.44 -3.68
CA ALA A 112 -3.27 16.04 -3.66
C ALA A 112 -4.24 15.30 -4.60
N ALA A 113 -3.71 14.84 -5.73
CA ALA A 113 -4.44 14.02 -6.70
C ALA A 113 -4.61 12.58 -6.20
#